data_AF-A0A814F1Z6-F1
#
_entry.id   AF-A0A814F1Z6-F1
#
_cell.length_a   1.000
_cell.length_b   1.000
_cell.length_c   1.000
_cell.angle_alpha   90.00
_cell.angle_beta   90.00
_cell.angle_gamma   90.00
#
_symmetry.space_group_name_H-M   'P 1'
#
loop_
_entity.id
_entity.type
_entity.pdbx_description
1 polymer ?
#
loop_
_entity_poly.entity_id
_entity_poly.type
_entity_poly.pdbx_seq_one_letter_code
_entity_poly.pdbx_strand_id
1 'polypeptide(L)'
;MSISYSENLSDYPHKGKVGMPELCETEEDLEKKVALMEQMIRSSLYTVAITGAGVSTAAGIPDFRGPKGVWTLEKKGLKPTCETTFDTATPTFTHNALCTLERCGYLHFLISQNIDGLHHRSGFPLEKLAELHGNVYCEECELCHSRIVHEQSIDSYCLKRTGNVCNTTKSNGKLLKCRGKLRDTILDWEDPLPEHALKMSEANCSKANLCLCLGTSLQIRPCRDLPKRTKKNNGKLIIINLQKTSLDSIADLVIHERVDHVMKLLMNRFNLDNNDGNVISTLTMNPVANIFDSSLYNHVKRIVLLSGKRKSGKDYIGEKLYEKLNDEQQCTLLHLSEPLKIQYANEHQLNGQNMMDSSAYKETYRKDMIRWGETKRLQCPSIFCELAIKQKHLICLTSQHWIVCDIRRYTDIEFFKKYFHDKLLLIRIQSSIESREKRGFIFSQDIDDSESECQLDSNVEWNFVFINNENDIDNFHSQINKLIALIRE
;
A
#
# COMPACT_ATOMS: atom_id res chain seq x y z
N MET A 1 -11.22 -24.47 16.45
CA MET A 1 -12.35 -23.51 16.52
C MET A 1 -12.04 -22.46 17.58
N SER A 2 -12.57 -21.23 17.52
CA SER A 2 -12.38 -20.27 18.63
C SER A 2 -12.86 -20.85 19.97
N ILE A 3 -13.82 -21.78 19.92
CA ILE A 3 -14.29 -22.62 21.03
C ILE A 3 -13.18 -23.54 21.56
N SER A 4 -12.51 -24.31 20.69
CA SER A 4 -11.40 -25.17 21.11
C SER A 4 -10.24 -24.35 21.68
N TYR A 5 -9.98 -23.17 21.13
CA TYR A 5 -9.04 -22.23 21.74
C TYR A 5 -9.49 -21.83 23.16
N SER A 6 -10.72 -21.34 23.33
CA SER A 6 -11.22 -20.88 24.63
C SER A 6 -11.30 -21.97 25.69
N GLU A 7 -11.58 -23.22 25.31
CA GLU A 7 -11.65 -24.37 26.22
C GLU A 7 -10.25 -24.84 26.65
N ASN A 8 -9.19 -24.47 25.93
CA ASN A 8 -7.81 -24.84 26.23
C ASN A 8 -7.03 -23.75 27.00
N LEU A 9 -7.59 -22.54 27.15
CA LEU A 9 -6.98 -21.46 27.93
C LEU A 9 -7.02 -21.76 29.43
N SER A 10 -6.06 -21.19 30.16
CA SER A 10 -6.12 -21.17 31.62
C SER A 10 -7.36 -20.40 32.10
N ASP A 11 -7.90 -20.80 33.27
CA ASP A 11 -9.01 -20.09 33.88
C ASP A 11 -8.63 -18.64 34.21
N TYR A 12 -9.38 -17.69 33.68
CA TYR A 12 -9.12 -16.27 33.87
C TYR A 12 -10.40 -15.50 34.21
N PRO A 13 -10.49 -14.85 35.39
CA PRO A 13 -11.73 -14.22 35.85
C PRO A 13 -12.05 -12.92 35.09
N HIS A 14 -11.06 -12.24 34.50
CA HIS A 14 -11.22 -10.91 33.93
C HIS A 14 -11.34 -10.92 32.40
N LYS A 15 -12.47 -11.39 31.88
CA LYS A 15 -12.73 -11.47 30.42
C LYS A 15 -13.13 -10.13 29.77
N GLY A 16 -13.25 -9.06 30.56
CA GLY A 16 -13.66 -7.72 30.13
C GLY A 16 -15.17 -7.51 30.12
N LYS A 17 -15.63 -6.43 29.48
CA LYS A 17 -17.06 -6.16 29.24
C LYS A 17 -17.56 -7.04 28.10
N VAL A 18 -18.56 -7.87 28.38
CA VAL A 18 -19.14 -8.84 27.45
C VAL A 18 -20.61 -8.54 27.20
N GLY A 19 -21.13 -8.87 26.01
CA GLY A 19 -22.54 -8.74 25.67
C GLY A 19 -23.08 -7.32 25.69
N MET A 20 -22.24 -6.32 25.39
CA MET A 20 -22.69 -4.93 25.23
C MET A 20 -23.69 -4.82 24.08
N PRO A 21 -24.66 -3.89 24.15
CA PRO A 21 -25.60 -3.68 23.06
C PRO A 21 -24.87 -3.25 21.78
N GLU A 22 -25.35 -3.76 20.66
CA GLU A 22 -24.94 -3.32 19.34
C GLU A 22 -25.66 -2.02 18.98
N LEU A 23 -24.95 -1.15 18.26
CA LEU A 23 -25.44 0.11 17.73
C LEU A 23 -25.52 0.00 16.21
N CYS A 24 -26.40 0.78 15.61
CA CYS A 24 -26.55 0.90 14.16
C CYS A 24 -26.63 2.38 13.78
N GLU A 25 -26.11 2.70 12.60
CA GLU A 25 -26.28 4.00 11.96
C GLU A 25 -27.53 4.00 11.08
N THR A 26 -28.08 5.18 10.78
CA THR A 26 -29.03 5.30 9.67
C THR A 26 -28.29 5.12 8.34
N GLU A 27 -28.99 4.73 7.27
CA GLU A 27 -28.37 4.56 5.94
C GLU A 27 -27.74 5.85 5.43
N GLU A 28 -28.40 6.99 5.63
CA GLU A 28 -27.89 8.32 5.26
C GLU A 28 -26.62 8.70 6.05
N ASP A 29 -26.60 8.45 7.36
CA ASP A 29 -25.42 8.74 8.19
C ASP A 29 -24.26 7.79 7.85
N LEU A 30 -24.56 6.54 7.55
CA LEU A 30 -23.58 5.54 7.13
C LEU A 30 -22.90 5.97 5.83
N GLU A 31 -23.65 6.35 4.80
CA GLU A 31 -23.09 6.82 3.52
C GLU A 31 -22.16 8.02 3.71
N LYS A 32 -22.58 9.02 4.51
CA LYS A 32 -21.76 10.21 4.81
C LYS A 32 -20.47 9.82 5.54
N LYS A 33 -20.55 8.93 6.52
CA LYS A 33 -19.38 8.45 7.26
C LYS A 33 -18.43 7.64 6.38
N VAL A 34 -18.95 6.79 5.50
CA VAL A 34 -18.13 6.04 4.54
C VAL A 34 -17.46 6.97 3.52
N ALA A 35 -18.15 8.01 3.05
CA ALA A 35 -17.54 9.04 2.20
C ALA A 35 -16.41 9.80 2.91
N LEU A 36 -16.58 10.13 4.19
CA LEU A 36 -15.52 10.74 5.00
C LEU A 36 -14.35 9.76 5.20
N MET A 37 -14.63 8.49 5.49
CA MET A 37 -13.61 7.44 5.61
C MET A 37 -12.78 7.31 4.32
N GLU A 38 -13.43 7.33 3.15
CA GLU A 38 -12.78 7.30 1.84
C GLU A 38 -11.78 8.47 1.70
N GLN A 39 -12.23 9.69 1.98
CA GLN A 39 -11.38 10.89 1.92
C GLN A 39 -10.18 10.80 2.87
N MET A 40 -10.41 10.31 4.10
CA MET A 40 -9.34 10.11 5.08
C MET A 40 -8.31 9.08 4.59
N ILE A 41 -8.75 7.99 3.97
CA ILE A 41 -7.84 6.96 3.41
C ILE A 41 -7.08 7.50 2.20
N ARG A 42 -7.73 8.22 1.28
CA ARG A 42 -7.07 8.82 0.10
C ARG A 42 -6.01 9.86 0.45
N SER A 43 -6.25 10.64 1.50
CA SER A 43 -5.34 11.68 1.97
C SER A 43 -4.21 11.15 2.87
N SER A 44 -4.34 9.91 3.36
CA SER A 44 -3.36 9.26 4.21
C SER A 44 -2.10 8.91 3.42
N LEU A 45 -0.94 9.17 4.01
CA LEU A 45 0.37 8.79 3.44
C LEU A 45 0.85 7.45 3.98
N TYR A 46 0.33 7.04 5.14
CA TYR A 46 0.69 5.79 5.79
C TYR A 46 -0.46 5.31 6.68
N THR A 47 -1.23 4.36 6.15
CA THR A 47 -2.39 3.77 6.82
C THR A 47 -2.04 2.43 7.46
N VAL A 48 -2.45 2.23 8.71
CA VAL A 48 -2.35 0.95 9.42
C VAL A 48 -3.74 0.46 9.81
N ALA A 49 -4.01 -0.83 9.65
CA ALA A 49 -5.24 -1.46 10.11
C ALA A 49 -4.98 -2.35 11.32
N ILE A 50 -5.91 -2.37 12.27
CA ILE A 50 -5.96 -3.25 13.42
C ILE A 50 -7.26 -4.02 13.39
N THR A 51 -7.20 -5.34 13.27
CA THR A 51 -8.38 -6.21 13.19
C THR A 51 -8.57 -7.04 14.46
N GLY A 52 -9.83 -7.30 14.80
CA GLY A 52 -10.22 -8.28 15.81
C GLY A 52 -11.27 -9.25 15.30
N ALA A 53 -11.81 -10.07 16.20
CA ALA A 53 -12.64 -11.22 15.82
C ALA A 53 -13.92 -10.84 15.03
N GLY A 54 -14.37 -9.59 15.14
CA GLY A 54 -15.52 -9.08 14.40
C GLY A 54 -15.39 -9.22 12.88
N VAL A 55 -14.17 -9.14 12.31
CA VAL A 55 -13.95 -9.29 10.85
C VAL A 55 -14.16 -10.73 10.36
N SER A 56 -14.17 -11.71 11.25
CA SER A 56 -14.31 -13.14 10.94
C SER A 56 -15.72 -13.67 11.25
N THR A 57 -16.60 -12.87 11.85
CA THR A 57 -17.97 -13.29 12.20
C THR A 57 -18.81 -13.69 11.00
N ALA A 58 -18.66 -13.00 9.87
CA ALA A 58 -19.34 -13.35 8.61
C ALA A 58 -18.81 -14.65 7.97
N ALA A 59 -17.64 -15.15 8.39
CA ALA A 59 -17.12 -16.46 8.00
C ALA A 59 -17.64 -17.59 8.91
N GLY A 60 -18.56 -17.31 9.85
CA GLY A 60 -19.10 -18.31 10.78
C GLY A 60 -18.20 -18.58 12.00
N ILE A 61 -17.14 -17.79 12.21
CA ILE A 61 -16.27 -17.86 13.40
C ILE A 61 -16.81 -16.88 14.46
N PRO A 62 -17.26 -17.35 15.63
CA PRO A 62 -17.84 -16.45 16.62
C PRO A 62 -16.77 -15.52 17.21
N ASP A 63 -17.17 -14.29 17.50
CA ASP A 63 -16.34 -13.36 18.25
C ASP A 63 -16.24 -13.74 19.74
N PHE A 64 -15.52 -12.94 20.51
CA PHE A 64 -15.34 -13.18 21.94
C PHE A 64 -16.36 -12.48 22.86
N ARG A 65 -16.83 -11.28 22.50
CA ARG A 65 -17.53 -10.36 23.44
C ARG A 65 -18.84 -9.77 22.91
N GLY A 66 -19.21 -10.08 21.67
CA GLY A 66 -20.50 -9.73 21.08
C GLY A 66 -21.67 -10.35 21.85
N PRO A 67 -22.92 -10.04 21.50
CA PRO A 67 -24.10 -10.60 22.16
C PRO A 67 -24.12 -12.14 22.23
N LYS A 68 -23.53 -12.79 21.22
CA LYS A 68 -23.34 -14.24 21.10
C LYS A 68 -21.87 -14.68 21.15
N GLY A 69 -20.97 -13.80 21.61
CA GLY A 69 -19.55 -14.09 21.70
C GLY A 69 -19.22 -15.18 22.72
N VAL A 70 -18.08 -15.84 22.55
CA VAL A 70 -17.61 -16.95 23.40
C VAL A 70 -17.71 -16.62 24.89
N TRP A 71 -17.12 -15.51 25.34
CA TRP A 71 -17.12 -15.09 26.75
C TRP A 71 -18.49 -14.62 27.23
N THR A 72 -19.32 -14.08 26.33
CA THR A 72 -20.69 -13.67 26.67
C THR A 72 -21.58 -14.86 26.97
N LEU A 73 -21.46 -15.93 26.17
CA LEU A 73 -22.25 -17.15 26.34
C LEU A 73 -21.73 -17.97 27.52
N GLU A 74 -20.41 -18.08 27.69
CA GLU A 74 -19.83 -18.76 28.85
C GLU A 74 -20.30 -18.14 30.17
N LYS A 75 -20.34 -16.80 30.26
CA LYS A 75 -20.88 -16.09 31.44
C LYS A 75 -22.35 -16.43 31.72
N LYS A 76 -23.10 -16.87 30.70
CA LYS A 76 -24.49 -17.34 30.80
C LYS A 76 -24.61 -18.85 31.01
N GLY A 77 -23.49 -19.58 31.12
CA GLY A 77 -23.48 -21.05 31.18
C GLY A 77 -23.84 -21.71 29.85
N LEU A 78 -23.72 -20.99 28.73
CA LEU A 78 -24.02 -21.46 27.38
C LEU A 78 -22.75 -21.66 26.58
N LYS A 79 -22.79 -22.55 25.58
CA LYS A 79 -21.71 -22.70 24.61
C LYS A 79 -22.04 -21.97 23.31
N PRO A 80 -21.06 -21.30 22.68
CA PRO A 80 -21.21 -20.77 21.32
C PRO A 80 -21.43 -21.90 20.30
N THR A 81 -22.22 -21.60 19.27
CA THR A 81 -22.33 -22.44 18.07
C THR A 81 -21.32 -21.94 17.04
N CYS A 82 -20.50 -22.84 16.50
CA CYS A 82 -19.57 -22.55 15.41
C CYS A 82 -20.17 -23.10 14.12
N GLU A 83 -20.28 -22.26 13.08
CA GLU A 83 -20.86 -22.68 11.80
C GLU A 83 -19.82 -23.31 10.87
N THR A 84 -18.52 -23.10 11.17
CA THR A 84 -17.38 -23.56 10.38
C THR A 84 -16.23 -24.06 11.27
N THR A 85 -15.25 -24.75 10.68
CA THR A 85 -13.92 -24.97 11.31
C THR A 85 -12.94 -23.90 10.85
N PHE A 86 -11.77 -23.79 11.49
CA PHE A 86 -10.72 -22.89 10.99
C PHE A 86 -10.34 -23.29 9.56
N ASP A 87 -10.11 -24.58 9.30
CA ASP A 87 -9.69 -25.08 7.98
C ASP A 87 -10.70 -24.85 6.87
N THR A 88 -12.00 -24.91 7.19
CA THR A 88 -13.08 -24.70 6.22
C THR A 88 -13.54 -23.25 6.10
N ALA A 89 -13.21 -22.39 7.07
CA ALA A 89 -13.53 -20.97 7.00
C ALA A 89 -12.83 -20.32 5.80
N THR A 90 -13.56 -19.45 5.10
CA THR A 90 -13.01 -18.65 4.00
C THR A 90 -12.85 -17.19 4.41
N PRO A 91 -11.87 -16.47 3.84
CA PRO A 91 -11.73 -15.04 4.09
C PRO A 91 -13.02 -14.26 3.77
N THR A 92 -13.45 -13.39 4.69
CA THR A 92 -14.62 -12.53 4.48
C THR A 92 -14.34 -11.43 3.45
N PHE A 93 -15.38 -10.68 3.06
CA PHE A 93 -15.20 -9.52 2.18
C PHE A 93 -14.18 -8.54 2.76
N THR A 94 -14.24 -8.27 4.07
CA THR A 94 -13.27 -7.39 4.74
C THR A 94 -11.82 -7.87 4.59
N HIS A 95 -11.55 -9.18 4.72
CA HIS A 95 -10.19 -9.72 4.53
C HIS A 95 -9.68 -9.45 3.11
N ASN A 96 -10.51 -9.75 2.11
CA ASN A 96 -10.16 -9.52 0.70
C ASN A 96 -10.02 -8.03 0.39
N ALA A 97 -10.88 -7.18 0.97
CA ALA A 97 -10.81 -5.74 0.80
C ALA A 97 -9.51 -5.16 1.38
N LEU A 98 -9.05 -5.65 2.53
CA LEU A 98 -7.76 -5.27 3.10
C LEU A 98 -6.59 -5.68 2.20
N CYS A 99 -6.64 -6.87 1.60
CA CYS A 99 -5.65 -7.28 0.59
C CYS A 99 -5.64 -6.33 -0.61
N THR A 100 -6.81 -5.94 -1.12
CA THR A 100 -6.89 -5.02 -2.27
C THR A 100 -6.42 -3.62 -1.91
N LEU A 101 -6.80 -3.09 -0.74
CA LEU A 101 -6.29 -1.81 -0.25
C LEU A 101 -4.77 -1.83 -0.09
N GLU A 102 -4.18 -2.95 0.35
CA GLU A 102 -2.73 -3.12 0.42
C GLU A 102 -2.09 -3.13 -0.96
N ARG A 103 -2.63 -3.91 -1.91
CA ARG A 103 -2.14 -3.98 -3.30
C ARG A 103 -2.23 -2.63 -4.02
N CYS A 104 -3.27 -1.86 -3.71
CA CYS A 104 -3.45 -0.50 -4.20
C CYS A 104 -2.53 0.51 -3.50
N GLY A 105 -1.87 0.17 -2.39
CA GLY A 105 -1.02 1.10 -1.64
C GLY A 105 -1.78 2.02 -0.68
N TYR A 106 -3.07 1.78 -0.45
CA TYR A 106 -3.86 2.51 0.55
C TYR A 106 -3.66 1.96 1.97
N LEU A 107 -3.26 0.70 2.13
CA LEU A 107 -2.96 0.05 3.40
C LEU A 107 -1.49 -0.39 3.44
N HIS A 108 -0.75 0.03 4.47
CA HIS A 108 0.69 -0.17 4.54
C HIS A 108 1.13 -1.25 5.53
N PHE A 109 0.33 -1.49 6.56
CA PHE A 109 0.60 -2.51 7.57
C PHE A 109 -0.70 -2.99 8.22
N LEU A 110 -0.77 -4.28 8.53
CA LEU A 110 -1.92 -4.91 9.16
C LEU A 110 -1.51 -5.56 10.48
N ILE A 111 -2.25 -5.28 11.53
CA ILE A 111 -2.05 -5.81 12.87
C ILE A 111 -3.30 -6.61 13.23
N SER A 112 -3.15 -7.89 13.52
CA SER A 112 -4.27 -8.77 13.85
C SER A 112 -4.18 -9.29 15.27
N GLN A 113 -5.33 -9.25 15.96
CA GLN A 113 -5.57 -9.96 17.23
C GLN A 113 -6.15 -11.36 17.00
N ASN A 114 -6.44 -11.73 15.75
CA ASN A 114 -7.09 -12.98 15.41
C ASN A 114 -6.07 -14.09 15.25
N ILE A 115 -6.44 -15.28 15.69
CA ILE A 115 -5.64 -16.50 15.54
C ILE A 115 -6.10 -17.38 14.37
N ASP A 116 -7.19 -17.00 13.70
CA ASP A 116 -7.91 -17.80 12.69
C ASP A 116 -7.14 -18.00 11.37
N GLY A 117 -6.03 -17.29 11.16
CA GLY A 117 -5.19 -17.38 9.98
C GLY A 117 -5.81 -16.83 8.69
N LEU A 118 -6.99 -16.20 8.74
CA LEU A 118 -7.72 -15.79 7.53
C LEU A 118 -7.02 -14.67 6.74
N HIS A 119 -6.26 -13.78 7.39
CA HIS A 119 -5.44 -12.79 6.69
C HIS A 119 -4.31 -13.41 5.87
N HIS A 120 -3.65 -14.43 6.41
CA HIS A 120 -2.65 -15.16 5.63
C HIS A 120 -3.33 -15.89 4.46
N ARG A 121 -4.43 -16.59 4.72
CA ARG A 121 -5.16 -17.36 3.71
C ARG A 121 -5.87 -16.50 2.66
N SER A 122 -6.12 -15.22 2.92
CA SER A 122 -6.59 -14.26 1.90
C SER A 122 -5.49 -13.79 0.96
N GLY A 123 -4.23 -14.17 1.23
CA GLY A 123 -3.06 -13.74 0.46
C GLY A 123 -2.56 -12.35 0.86
N PHE A 124 -2.78 -11.92 2.11
CA PHE A 124 -2.17 -10.71 2.64
C PHE A 124 -0.65 -10.94 2.84
N PRO A 125 0.23 -10.00 2.43
CA PRO A 125 1.68 -10.18 2.54
C PRO A 125 2.15 -10.31 3.99
N LEU A 126 2.85 -11.41 4.29
CA LEU A 126 3.30 -11.75 5.64
C LEU A 126 4.28 -10.73 6.23
N GLU A 127 5.11 -10.10 5.40
CA GLU A 127 6.06 -9.07 5.81
C GLU A 127 5.38 -7.76 6.24
N LYS A 128 4.10 -7.59 5.90
CA LYS A 128 3.26 -6.45 6.31
C LYS A 128 2.20 -6.83 7.35
N LEU A 129 2.26 -8.04 7.91
CA LEU A 129 1.30 -8.57 8.86
C LEU A 129 1.96 -8.83 10.23
N ALA A 130 1.34 -8.32 11.30
CA ALA A 130 1.70 -8.66 12.67
C ALA A 130 0.56 -9.42 13.36
N GLU A 131 0.79 -10.69 13.67
CA GLU A 131 -0.16 -11.56 14.39
C GLU A 131 0.18 -11.56 15.88
N LEU A 132 -0.55 -10.77 16.66
CA LEU A 132 -0.20 -10.49 18.05
C LEU A 132 -0.56 -11.61 19.02
N HIS A 133 -1.54 -12.46 18.68
CA HIS A 133 -1.99 -13.55 19.56
C HIS A 133 -1.67 -14.95 19.01
N GLY A 134 -0.84 -15.02 17.96
CA GLY A 134 -0.49 -16.26 17.27
C GLY A 134 -1.39 -16.56 16.09
N ASN A 135 -1.18 -17.74 15.51
CA ASN A 135 -1.92 -18.25 14.36
C ASN A 135 -2.03 -19.78 14.49
N VAL A 136 -3.25 -20.33 14.36
CA VAL A 136 -3.51 -21.77 14.53
C VAL A 136 -2.83 -22.66 13.49
N TYR A 137 -2.32 -22.08 12.41
CA TYR A 137 -1.56 -22.75 11.36
C TYR A 137 -0.04 -22.69 11.60
N CYS A 138 0.42 -22.02 12.66
CA CYS A 138 1.82 -21.69 12.83
C CYS A 138 2.45 -22.32 14.08
N GLU A 139 3.60 -22.95 13.84
CA GLU A 139 4.56 -23.41 14.84
C GLU A 139 5.80 -22.52 14.85
N GLU A 140 6.46 -22.45 16.01
CA GLU A 140 7.75 -21.79 16.18
C GLU A 140 8.77 -22.74 16.80
N CYS A 141 9.99 -22.73 16.25
CA CYS A 141 11.10 -23.50 16.80
C CYS A 141 11.68 -22.85 18.05
N GLU A 142 11.74 -23.59 19.16
CA GLU A 142 12.32 -23.11 20.42
C GLU A 142 13.83 -22.84 20.34
N LEU A 143 14.54 -23.38 19.33
CA LEU A 143 16.00 -23.23 19.18
C LEU A 143 16.44 -22.15 18.20
N CYS A 144 15.81 -22.07 17.02
CA CYS A 144 16.21 -21.13 15.98
C CYS A 144 15.15 -20.07 15.66
N HIS A 145 14.01 -20.11 16.35
CA HIS A 145 12.90 -19.16 16.19
C HIS A 145 12.31 -19.10 14.78
N SER A 146 12.64 -20.07 13.93
CA SER A 146 12.00 -20.22 12.63
C SER A 146 10.52 -20.52 12.83
N ARG A 147 9.67 -19.71 12.20
CA ARG A 147 8.24 -19.98 12.06
C ARG A 147 7.99 -20.93 10.91
N ILE A 148 7.12 -21.89 11.14
CA ILE A 148 6.67 -22.88 10.16
C ILE A 148 5.16 -22.74 10.05
N VAL A 149 4.67 -22.53 8.84
CA VAL A 149 3.23 -22.44 8.57
C VAL A 149 2.79 -23.71 7.86
N HIS A 150 1.66 -24.26 8.31
CA HIS A 150 1.06 -25.48 7.81
C HIS A 150 -0.23 -25.19 7.03
N GLU A 151 -0.63 -26.14 6.19
CA GLU A 151 -1.90 -26.06 5.46
C GLU A 151 -3.12 -26.34 6.34
N GLN A 152 -2.93 -27.13 7.41
CA GLN A 152 -3.97 -27.50 8.36
C GLN A 152 -3.71 -26.88 9.72
N SER A 153 -4.80 -26.57 10.43
CA SER A 153 -4.72 -26.07 11.80
C SER A 153 -4.10 -27.10 12.74
N ILE A 154 -3.30 -26.60 13.68
CA ILE A 154 -2.56 -27.39 14.65
C ILE A 154 -3.42 -27.46 15.92
N ASP A 155 -3.67 -28.67 16.41
CA ASP A 155 -4.42 -28.89 17.65
C ASP A 155 -3.50 -28.79 18.88
N SER A 156 -2.86 -27.63 19.04
CA SER A 156 -2.04 -27.27 20.19
C SER A 156 -2.22 -25.78 20.48
N TYR A 157 -2.31 -25.45 21.77
CA TYR A 157 -2.56 -24.09 22.24
C TYR A 157 -1.71 -23.79 23.47
N CYS A 158 -1.52 -22.49 23.75
CA CYS A 158 -0.81 -21.98 24.93
C CYS A 158 0.69 -22.30 24.87
N LEU A 159 1.30 -22.09 23.70
CA LEU A 159 2.74 -22.25 23.45
C LEU A 159 3.27 -23.65 23.80
N LYS A 160 2.40 -24.67 23.68
CA LYS A 160 2.73 -26.07 24.00
C LYS A 160 3.49 -26.70 22.85
N ARG A 161 4.34 -27.67 23.20
CA ARG A 161 5.07 -28.47 22.21
C ARG A 161 4.10 -29.34 21.43
N THR A 162 4.21 -29.29 20.12
CA THR A 162 3.34 -30.03 19.21
C THR A 162 3.80 -31.46 18.95
N GLY A 163 5.02 -31.79 19.39
CA GLY A 163 5.70 -33.06 19.11
C GLY A 163 6.54 -33.03 17.82
N ASN A 164 6.42 -31.98 17.01
CA ASN A 164 7.18 -31.83 15.77
C ASN A 164 8.62 -31.31 16.01
N VAL A 165 9.50 -31.52 15.03
CA VAL A 165 10.90 -31.08 15.06
C VAL A 165 11.25 -30.20 13.87
N CYS A 166 12.02 -29.14 14.14
CA CYS A 166 12.42 -28.14 13.17
C CYS A 166 13.35 -28.72 12.09
N ASN A 167 12.97 -28.53 10.84
CA ASN A 167 13.73 -28.98 9.67
C ASN A 167 14.52 -27.86 8.96
N THR A 168 14.48 -26.62 9.47
CA THR A 168 15.24 -25.49 8.90
C THR A 168 16.74 -25.77 8.90
N THR A 169 17.38 -25.49 7.77
CA THR A 169 18.84 -25.53 7.60
C THR A 169 19.46 -24.31 8.27
N LYS A 170 20.49 -24.50 9.11
CA LYS A 170 21.17 -23.37 9.75
C LYS A 170 21.97 -22.57 8.72
N SER A 171 21.92 -21.24 8.80
CA SER A 171 22.62 -20.29 7.91
C SER A 171 24.16 -20.37 7.95
N ASN A 172 24.74 -21.16 8.86
CA ASN A 172 26.17 -21.12 9.19
C ASN A 172 27.01 -22.08 8.32
N GLY A 173 26.64 -22.32 7.06
CA GLY A 173 27.45 -23.09 6.10
C GLY A 173 27.62 -24.59 6.39
N LYS A 174 26.96 -25.14 7.43
CA LYS A 174 26.88 -26.59 7.67
C LYS A 174 25.50 -27.08 7.25
N LEU A 175 25.43 -28.15 6.45
CA LEU A 175 24.21 -28.87 6.03
C LEU A 175 23.39 -29.49 7.20
N LEU A 176 23.52 -28.99 8.43
CA LEU A 176 22.87 -29.53 9.60
C LEU A 176 21.48 -28.89 9.80
N LYS A 177 20.45 -29.72 9.84
CA LYS A 177 19.09 -29.31 10.23
C LYS A 177 19.05 -28.91 11.71
N CYS A 178 18.23 -27.92 12.07
CA CYS A 178 18.14 -27.40 13.44
C CYS A 178 17.71 -28.46 14.46
N ARG A 179 16.70 -29.28 14.14
CA ARG A 179 16.11 -30.32 15.01
C ARG A 179 15.56 -29.83 16.35
N GLY A 180 15.38 -28.52 16.54
CA GLY A 180 14.71 -27.96 17.72
C GLY A 180 13.26 -28.40 17.83
N LYS A 181 12.74 -28.47 19.05
CA LYS A 181 11.33 -28.80 19.29
C LYS A 181 10.47 -27.64 18.82
N LEU A 182 9.35 -27.97 18.18
CA LEU A 182 8.36 -27.00 17.76
C LEU A 182 7.26 -26.87 18.82
N ARG A 183 6.76 -25.64 18.97
CA ARG A 183 5.60 -25.31 19.78
C ARG A 183 4.59 -24.51 18.95
N ASP A 184 3.32 -24.53 19.32
CA ASP A 184 2.34 -23.62 18.73
C ASP A 184 2.65 -22.16 19.07
N THR A 185 2.00 -21.24 18.37
CA THR A 185 2.17 -19.80 18.56
C THR A 185 1.02 -19.14 19.33
N ILE A 186 0.04 -19.91 19.79
CA ILE A 186 -1.17 -19.40 20.41
C ILE A 186 -0.89 -19.03 21.87
N LEU A 187 -1.24 -17.81 22.24
CA LEU A 187 -1.01 -17.29 23.58
C LEU A 187 -2.11 -17.70 24.56
N ASP A 188 -1.71 -18.05 25.78
CA ASP A 188 -2.55 -18.03 26.98
C ASP A 188 -2.66 -16.60 27.56
N TRP A 189 -3.47 -16.42 28.61
CA TRP A 189 -3.76 -15.11 29.20
C TRP A 189 -2.53 -14.35 29.73
N GLU A 190 -1.58 -15.07 30.32
CA GLU A 190 -0.39 -14.48 30.94
C GLU A 190 0.85 -14.53 30.04
N ASP A 191 0.72 -15.12 28.85
CA ASP A 191 1.83 -15.21 27.92
C ASP A 191 2.19 -13.82 27.37
N PRO A 192 3.49 -13.50 27.23
CA PRO A 192 3.90 -12.26 26.60
C PRO A 192 3.58 -12.29 25.10
N LEU A 193 3.18 -11.15 24.56
CA LEU A 193 3.04 -10.99 23.11
C LEU A 193 4.40 -11.23 22.42
N PRO A 194 4.41 -11.78 21.20
CA PRO A 194 5.62 -11.95 20.41
C PRO A 194 6.31 -10.61 20.19
N GLU A 195 7.51 -10.46 20.77
CA GLU A 195 8.24 -9.19 20.86
C GLU A 195 8.46 -8.54 19.49
N HIS A 196 8.82 -9.33 18.48
CA HIS A 196 9.03 -8.86 17.11
C HIS A 196 7.73 -8.25 16.52
N ALA A 197 6.61 -8.98 16.60
CA ALA A 197 5.34 -8.52 16.05
C ALA A 197 4.81 -7.29 16.80
N LEU A 198 5.00 -7.24 18.13
CA LEU A 198 4.65 -6.08 18.93
C LEU A 198 5.50 -4.86 18.55
N LYS A 199 6.82 -4.98 18.47
CA LYS A 199 7.72 -3.87 18.06
C LYS A 199 7.39 -3.36 16.65
N MET A 200 7.14 -4.26 15.70
CA MET A 200 6.69 -3.87 14.35
C MET A 200 5.37 -3.12 14.40
N SER A 201 4.40 -3.60 15.18
CA SER A 201 3.10 -2.95 15.34
C SER A 201 3.25 -1.54 15.92
N GLU A 202 4.08 -1.39 16.96
CA GLU A 202 4.35 -0.11 17.59
C GLU A 202 5.05 0.88 16.65
N ALA A 203 6.04 0.41 15.89
CA ALA A 203 6.76 1.24 14.92
C ALA A 203 5.84 1.72 13.80
N ASN A 204 5.04 0.82 13.21
CA ASN A 204 4.11 1.15 12.14
C ASN A 204 2.98 2.07 12.62
N CYS A 205 2.38 1.82 13.79
CA CYS A 205 1.40 2.72 14.36
C CYS A 205 1.97 4.11 14.67
N SER A 206 3.25 4.20 15.06
CA SER A 206 3.91 5.49 15.31
C SER A 206 4.21 6.25 14.01
N LYS A 207 4.47 5.55 12.90
CA LYS A 207 4.64 6.16 11.57
C LYS A 207 3.32 6.59 10.93
N ALA A 208 2.23 5.90 11.27
CA ALA A 208 0.93 6.09 10.62
C ALA A 208 0.36 7.50 10.84
N ASN A 209 -0.21 8.07 9.78
CA ASN A 209 -1.08 9.23 9.88
C ASN A 209 -2.57 8.85 9.82
N LEU A 210 -2.89 7.57 9.59
CA LEU A 210 -4.23 7.00 9.74
C LEU A 210 -4.18 5.60 10.34
N CYS A 211 -4.99 5.34 11.37
CA CYS A 211 -5.19 4.01 11.95
C CYS A 211 -6.67 3.61 11.83
N LEU A 212 -6.93 2.43 11.26
CA LEU A 212 -8.26 1.82 11.14
C LEU A 212 -8.39 0.70 12.18
N CYS A 213 -9.41 0.73 13.04
CA CYS A 213 -9.73 -0.38 13.94
C CYS A 213 -11.01 -1.07 13.46
N LEU A 214 -10.93 -2.34 13.10
CA LEU A 214 -12.03 -3.08 12.47
C LEU A 214 -12.42 -4.29 13.33
N GLY A 215 -13.67 -4.33 13.78
CA GLY A 215 -14.23 -5.50 14.46
C GLY A 215 -13.49 -5.88 15.74
N THR A 216 -12.98 -4.89 16.48
CA THR A 216 -12.31 -5.08 17.76
C THR A 216 -12.91 -4.18 18.83
N SER A 217 -13.19 -4.76 20.00
CA SER A 217 -13.68 -3.99 21.17
C SER A 217 -12.59 -3.19 21.88
N LEU A 218 -11.32 -3.37 21.46
CA LEU A 218 -10.16 -2.68 22.03
C LEU A 218 -10.14 -2.75 23.55
N GLN A 219 -10.21 -3.97 24.12
CA GLN A 219 -10.18 -4.18 25.57
C GLN A 219 -8.86 -4.77 26.07
N ILE A 220 -8.17 -5.55 25.24
CA ILE A 220 -6.94 -6.26 25.60
C ILE A 220 -5.72 -5.36 25.43
N ARG A 221 -4.91 -5.21 26.48
CA ARG A 221 -3.60 -4.57 26.39
C ARG A 221 -2.52 -5.61 26.05
N PRO A 222 -1.44 -5.21 25.34
CA PRO A 222 -1.13 -3.85 24.86
C PRO A 222 -1.81 -3.48 23.53
N CYS A 223 -2.50 -4.42 22.86
CA CYS A 223 -3.15 -4.21 21.55
C CYS A 223 -4.06 -2.97 21.51
N ARG A 224 -4.86 -2.75 22.55
CA ARG A 224 -5.72 -1.58 22.73
C ARG A 224 -4.97 -0.24 22.69
N ASP A 225 -3.71 -0.21 23.10
CA ASP A 225 -2.96 1.04 23.19
C ASP A 225 -2.24 1.40 21.87
N LEU A 226 -2.20 0.47 20.89
CA LEU A 226 -1.57 0.70 19.59
C LEU A 226 -2.20 1.87 18.80
N PRO A 227 -3.54 2.00 18.66
CA PRO A 227 -4.16 3.15 17.98
C PRO A 227 -3.79 4.50 18.60
N LYS A 228 -3.51 4.53 19.91
CA LYS A 228 -3.12 5.76 20.61
C LYS A 228 -1.76 6.26 20.16
N ARG A 229 -0.86 5.38 19.68
CA ARG A 229 0.44 5.78 19.14
C ARG A 229 0.26 6.64 17.88
N THR A 230 -0.66 6.25 17.00
CA THR A 230 -1.04 7.05 15.83
C THR A 230 -1.58 8.42 16.24
N LYS A 231 -2.53 8.47 17.20
CA LYS A 231 -3.07 9.74 17.71
C LYS A 231 -2.00 10.65 18.34
N LYS A 232 -1.05 10.08 19.09
CA LYS A 232 0.06 10.84 19.71
C LYS A 232 0.97 11.52 18.69
N ASN A 233 1.08 10.96 17.49
CA ASN A 233 1.87 11.51 16.39
C ASN A 233 1.01 12.30 15.39
N ASN A 234 -0.08 12.93 15.86
CA ASN A 234 -1.02 13.72 15.07
C ASN A 234 -1.75 12.97 13.94
N GLY A 235 -1.70 11.65 13.95
CA GLY A 235 -2.49 10.81 13.05
C GLY A 235 -3.97 10.78 13.43
N LYS A 236 -4.76 10.23 12.51
CA LYS A 236 -6.21 10.07 12.64
C LYS A 236 -6.57 8.64 13.03
N LEU A 237 -7.70 8.47 13.70
CA LEU A 237 -8.23 7.17 14.13
C LEU A 237 -9.66 6.99 13.64
N ILE A 238 -9.90 5.90 12.90
CA ILE A 238 -11.23 5.44 12.51
C ILE A 238 -11.52 4.13 13.22
N ILE A 239 -12.70 4.02 13.83
CA ILE A 239 -13.17 2.80 14.49
C ILE A 239 -14.45 2.32 13.82
N ILE A 240 -14.46 1.06 13.38
CA ILE A 240 -15.63 0.39 12.81
C ILE A 240 -15.95 -0.81 13.69
N ASN A 241 -17.01 -0.69 14.48
CA ASN A 241 -17.43 -1.74 15.41
C ASN A 241 -18.91 -1.57 15.79
N LEU A 242 -19.65 -2.68 15.84
CA LEU A 242 -21.06 -2.69 16.25
C LEU A 242 -21.24 -2.23 17.71
N GLN A 243 -20.35 -2.62 18.61
CA GLN A 243 -20.39 -2.24 20.02
C GLN A 243 -19.53 -1.00 20.28
N LYS A 244 -19.86 -0.21 21.32
CA LYS A 244 -18.96 0.85 21.80
C LYS A 244 -17.59 0.29 22.18
N THR A 245 -16.53 1.02 21.84
CA THR A 245 -15.16 0.66 22.22
C THR A 245 -14.63 1.59 23.30
N SER A 246 -13.51 1.21 23.92
CA SER A 246 -12.86 2.05 24.93
C SER A 246 -12.21 3.31 24.36
N LEU A 247 -12.05 3.41 23.03
CA LEU A 247 -11.36 4.52 22.36
C LEU A 247 -12.29 5.42 21.53
N ASP A 248 -13.61 5.21 21.56
CA ASP A 248 -14.56 6.00 20.77
C ASP A 248 -14.39 7.50 21.00
N SER A 249 -14.09 7.93 22.24
CA SER A 249 -13.95 9.34 22.60
C SER A 249 -12.71 10.04 22.01
N ILE A 250 -11.74 9.30 21.49
CA ILE A 250 -10.53 9.86 20.86
C ILE A 250 -10.46 9.59 19.36
N ALA A 251 -11.42 8.84 18.81
CA ALA A 251 -11.52 8.56 17.39
C ALA A 251 -11.97 9.82 16.63
N ASP A 252 -11.42 10.02 15.45
CA ASP A 252 -11.84 11.08 14.54
C ASP A 252 -13.11 10.68 13.76
N LEU A 253 -13.34 9.37 13.62
CA LEU A 253 -14.55 8.81 13.02
C LEU A 253 -14.90 7.47 13.69
N VAL A 254 -16.16 7.31 14.08
CA VAL A 254 -16.72 6.05 14.59
C VAL A 254 -17.92 5.66 13.74
N ILE A 255 -17.91 4.42 13.25
CA ILE A 255 -18.98 3.82 12.44
C ILE A 255 -19.51 2.59 13.16
N HIS A 256 -20.78 2.62 13.53
CA HIS A 256 -21.47 1.49 14.16
C HIS A 256 -22.23 0.67 13.11
N GLU A 257 -21.51 -0.22 12.43
CA GLU A 257 -22.07 -1.11 11.40
C GLU A 257 -21.20 -2.36 11.25
N ARG A 258 -21.73 -3.41 10.61
CA ARG A 258 -21.00 -4.60 10.19
C ARG A 258 -19.85 -4.20 9.27
N VAL A 259 -18.64 -4.62 9.62
CA VAL A 259 -17.42 -4.30 8.87
C VAL A 259 -17.51 -4.66 7.39
N ASP A 260 -18.09 -5.82 7.04
CA ASP A 260 -18.26 -6.20 5.63
C ASP A 260 -19.15 -5.23 4.85
N HIS A 261 -20.21 -4.70 5.47
CA HIS A 261 -21.08 -3.72 4.82
C HIS A 261 -20.35 -2.39 4.59
N VAL A 262 -19.64 -1.90 5.60
CA VAL A 262 -18.81 -0.69 5.51
C VAL A 262 -17.73 -0.83 4.44
N MET A 263 -17.03 -1.96 4.43
CA MET A 263 -15.97 -2.22 3.45
C MET A 263 -16.52 -2.34 2.03
N LYS A 264 -17.71 -2.94 1.82
CA LYS A 264 -18.36 -2.96 0.50
C LYS A 264 -18.66 -1.57 -0.01
N LEU A 265 -19.31 -0.74 0.81
CA LEU A 265 -19.59 0.66 0.47
C LEU A 265 -18.29 1.42 0.17
N LEU A 266 -17.24 1.22 0.97
CA LEU A 266 -15.94 1.82 0.74
C LEU A 266 -15.34 1.38 -0.60
N MET A 267 -15.27 0.09 -0.87
CA MET A 267 -14.68 -0.45 -2.10
C MET A 267 -15.44 0.01 -3.35
N ASN A 268 -16.77 0.12 -3.29
CA ASN A 268 -17.59 0.72 -4.34
C ASN A 268 -17.19 2.16 -4.62
N ARG A 269 -16.97 2.97 -3.58
CA ARG A 269 -16.52 4.37 -3.74
C ARG A 269 -15.09 4.49 -4.30
N PHE A 270 -14.24 3.51 -4.03
CA PHE A 270 -12.93 3.42 -4.67
C PHE A 270 -12.99 2.89 -6.12
N ASN A 271 -14.15 2.43 -6.61
CA ASN A 271 -14.29 1.66 -7.84
C ASN A 271 -13.39 0.41 -7.86
N LEU A 272 -13.27 -0.27 -6.72
CA LEU A 272 -12.43 -1.46 -6.52
C LEU A 272 -13.25 -2.75 -6.25
N ASP A 273 -14.55 -2.72 -6.53
CA ASP A 273 -15.44 -3.89 -6.46
C ASP A 273 -15.86 -4.31 -7.88
N ASN A 274 -16.05 -5.61 -8.10
CA ASN A 274 -16.70 -6.10 -9.33
C ASN A 274 -18.22 -6.11 -9.09
N ASN A 275 -19.03 -5.88 -10.13
CA ASN A 275 -20.50 -5.83 -10.08
C ASN A 275 -21.21 -7.07 -9.47
N ASP A 276 -20.48 -8.13 -9.11
CA ASP A 276 -20.99 -9.34 -8.45
C ASP A 276 -20.77 -9.37 -6.91
N GLY A 277 -20.33 -8.26 -6.30
CA GLY A 277 -20.14 -8.16 -4.84
C GLY A 277 -18.92 -8.92 -4.30
N ASN A 278 -17.97 -9.22 -5.18
CA ASN A 278 -16.67 -9.78 -4.87
C ASN A 278 -15.59 -8.72 -5.11
N VAL A 279 -14.79 -8.42 -4.08
CA VAL A 279 -13.55 -7.64 -4.22
C VAL A 279 -12.75 -8.22 -5.38
N ILE A 280 -12.23 -7.37 -6.29
CA ILE A 280 -11.48 -7.76 -7.49
C ILE A 280 -10.45 -8.85 -7.14
N SER A 281 -10.85 -10.11 -7.32
CA SER A 281 -10.09 -11.31 -6.95
C SER A 281 -9.22 -11.78 -8.11
N THR A 282 -9.30 -11.12 -9.26
CA THR A 282 -8.54 -11.40 -10.49
C THR A 282 -7.15 -10.76 -10.53
N LEU A 283 -6.61 -10.31 -9.40
CA LEU A 283 -5.16 -10.10 -9.24
C LEU A 283 -4.42 -11.42 -8.87
N THR A 284 -5.00 -12.59 -9.14
CA THR A 284 -4.26 -13.86 -9.26
C THR A 284 -3.48 -13.90 -10.58
N MET A 285 -2.65 -12.91 -10.82
CA MET A 285 -1.71 -12.87 -11.94
C MET A 285 -0.56 -11.98 -11.48
N ASN A 286 0.62 -12.59 -11.33
CA ASN A 286 1.95 -11.98 -11.29
C ASN A 286 1.94 -10.42 -11.27
N PRO A 287 2.26 -9.73 -10.16
CA PRO A 287 2.02 -8.29 -9.97
C PRO A 287 2.83 -7.36 -10.91
N VAL A 288 3.60 -7.94 -11.84
CA VAL A 288 4.29 -7.23 -12.92
C VAL A 288 3.54 -7.34 -14.26
N ALA A 289 2.73 -8.37 -14.47
CA ALA A 289 2.16 -8.68 -15.79
C ALA A 289 0.89 -7.87 -16.14
N ASN A 290 0.09 -7.45 -15.14
CA ASN A 290 -1.23 -6.83 -15.39
C ASN A 290 -1.30 -5.29 -15.21
N ILE A 291 -0.23 -4.61 -14.80
CA ILE A 291 -0.23 -3.14 -14.70
C ILE A 291 -0.30 -2.47 -16.09
N PHE A 292 0.01 -3.22 -17.14
CA PHE A 292 0.00 -2.75 -18.53
C PHE A 292 -1.01 -3.51 -19.40
N ASP A 293 -2.08 -4.01 -18.80
CA ASP A 293 -3.27 -4.37 -19.58
C ASP A 293 -3.85 -3.07 -20.16
N SER A 294 -3.78 -2.93 -21.49
CA SER A 294 -4.23 -1.73 -22.19
C SER A 294 -5.72 -1.44 -21.95
N SER A 295 -6.51 -2.47 -21.61
CA SER A 295 -7.93 -2.32 -21.31
C SER A 295 -8.20 -1.46 -20.06
N LEU A 296 -7.30 -1.47 -19.08
CA LEU A 296 -7.42 -0.68 -17.84
C LEU A 296 -7.36 0.83 -18.09
N TYR A 297 -6.70 1.25 -19.17
CA TYR A 297 -6.45 2.65 -19.49
C TYR A 297 -7.22 3.11 -20.73
N ASN A 298 -8.28 2.40 -21.12
CA ASN A 298 -9.12 2.80 -22.24
C ASN A 298 -9.73 4.20 -22.06
N HIS A 299 -10.01 4.59 -20.81
CA HIS A 299 -10.54 5.91 -20.44
C HIS A 299 -9.52 7.06 -20.58
N VAL A 300 -8.22 6.76 -20.64
CA VAL A 300 -7.17 7.77 -20.83
C VAL A 300 -7.32 8.36 -22.23
N LYS A 301 -7.40 9.69 -22.32
CA LYS A 301 -7.56 10.44 -23.57
C LYS A 301 -6.23 10.80 -24.19
N ARG A 302 -5.30 11.37 -23.41
CA ARG A 302 -3.97 11.77 -23.88
C ARG A 302 -2.86 11.43 -22.91
N ILE A 303 -1.72 11.05 -23.46
CA ILE A 303 -0.46 10.90 -22.72
C ILE A 303 0.59 11.77 -23.37
N VAL A 304 1.07 12.74 -22.59
CA VAL A 304 2.00 13.77 -23.00
C VAL A 304 3.40 13.38 -22.54
N LEU A 305 4.26 13.07 -23.50
CA LEU A 305 5.66 12.69 -23.24
C LEU A 305 6.54 13.93 -23.39
N LEU A 306 7.01 14.47 -22.26
CA LEU A 306 7.88 15.65 -22.19
C LEU A 306 9.35 15.23 -22.16
N SER A 307 10.10 15.68 -23.16
CA SER A 307 11.56 15.53 -23.22
C SER A 307 12.24 16.89 -23.29
N GLY A 308 13.41 17.03 -22.67
CA GLY A 308 14.22 18.24 -22.77
C GLY A 308 15.58 18.05 -22.14
N LYS A 309 16.56 18.80 -22.64
CA LYS A 309 17.94 18.75 -22.12
C LYS A 309 18.03 19.26 -20.69
N ARG A 310 19.11 18.92 -19.99
CA ARG A 310 19.47 19.49 -18.68
C ARG A 310 19.31 21.01 -18.65
N LYS A 311 18.57 21.51 -17.65
CA LYS A 311 18.25 22.94 -17.43
C LYS A 311 17.43 23.62 -18.54
N SER A 312 16.77 22.85 -19.41
CA SER A 312 15.80 23.38 -20.40
C SER A 312 14.49 23.91 -19.78
N GLY A 313 14.23 23.61 -18.51
CA GLY A 313 12.99 23.98 -17.82
C GLY A 313 11.82 23.02 -18.04
N LYS A 314 12.07 21.80 -18.55
CA LYS A 314 11.03 20.79 -18.80
C LYS A 314 10.16 20.45 -17.58
N ASP A 315 10.73 20.47 -16.38
CA ASP A 315 10.01 20.15 -15.14
C ASP A 315 9.03 21.29 -14.81
N TYR A 316 9.48 22.54 -14.94
CA TYR A 316 8.64 23.73 -14.81
C TYR A 316 7.49 23.76 -15.82
N ILE A 317 7.75 23.40 -17.08
CA ILE A 317 6.69 23.31 -18.10
C ILE A 317 5.70 22.19 -17.77
N GLY A 318 6.19 21.02 -17.34
CA GLY A 318 5.34 19.90 -16.91
C GLY A 318 4.42 20.27 -15.75
N GLU A 319 4.95 20.96 -14.74
CA GLU A 319 4.18 21.48 -13.60
C GLU A 319 3.13 22.50 -14.06
N LYS A 320 3.49 23.44 -14.93
CA LYS A 320 2.54 24.46 -15.45
C LYS A 320 1.42 23.84 -16.29
N LEU A 321 1.73 22.81 -17.08
CA LEU A 321 0.70 22.07 -17.81
C LEU A 321 -0.20 21.30 -16.85
N TYR A 322 0.38 20.63 -15.86
CA TYR A 322 -0.35 19.93 -14.82
C TYR A 322 -1.30 20.87 -14.08
N GLU A 323 -0.82 22.02 -13.58
CA GLU A 323 -1.63 23.03 -12.90
C GLU A 323 -2.83 23.50 -13.75
N LYS A 324 -2.67 23.64 -15.07
CA LYS A 324 -3.71 24.13 -15.98
C LYS A 324 -4.66 23.04 -16.51
N LEU A 325 -4.24 21.78 -16.48
CA LEU A 325 -5.02 20.65 -16.97
C LEU A 325 -5.71 19.87 -15.85
N ASN A 326 -5.26 20.05 -14.60
CA ASN A 326 -5.78 19.35 -13.44
C ASN A 326 -7.07 19.96 -12.87
N ASP A 327 -7.88 20.61 -13.70
CA ASP A 327 -9.26 20.91 -13.35
C ASP A 327 -9.99 19.59 -13.04
N GLU A 328 -10.67 19.50 -11.90
CA GLU A 328 -11.41 18.31 -11.45
C GLU A 328 -10.59 17.00 -11.29
N GLN A 329 -9.27 17.08 -11.02
CA GLN A 329 -8.39 15.91 -10.82
C GLN A 329 -8.27 14.97 -12.04
N GLN A 330 -8.50 15.49 -13.25
CA GLN A 330 -8.46 14.66 -14.47
C GLN A 330 -7.05 14.47 -15.06
N CYS A 331 -6.00 14.99 -14.41
CA CYS A 331 -4.62 14.92 -14.91
C CYS A 331 -3.67 14.33 -13.86
N THR A 332 -2.64 13.61 -14.31
CA THR A 332 -1.53 13.13 -13.47
C THR A 332 -0.18 13.58 -14.01
N LEU A 333 0.79 13.80 -13.11
CA LEU A 333 2.17 14.15 -13.44
C LEU A 333 3.11 13.03 -12.96
N LEU A 334 3.85 12.45 -13.91
CA LEU A 334 4.80 11.37 -13.72
C LEU A 334 6.21 11.85 -14.04
N HIS A 335 7.19 11.53 -13.20
CA HIS A 335 8.61 11.81 -13.46
C HIS A 335 9.37 10.49 -13.57
N LEU A 336 9.95 10.18 -14.74
CA LEU A 336 10.75 8.95 -14.87
C LEU A 336 12.06 9.01 -14.08
N SER A 337 12.52 10.21 -13.71
CA SER A 337 13.72 10.37 -12.88
C SER A 337 13.47 10.08 -11.39
N GLU A 338 12.23 10.13 -10.92
CA GLU A 338 11.84 9.86 -9.53
C GLU A 338 12.10 8.40 -9.10
N PRO A 339 11.56 7.36 -9.77
CA PRO A 339 11.84 5.97 -9.40
C PRO A 339 13.33 5.61 -9.52
N LEU A 340 14.02 6.22 -10.48
CA LEU A 340 15.47 6.06 -10.64
C LEU A 340 16.24 6.56 -9.42
N LYS A 341 15.93 7.76 -8.92
CA LYS A 341 16.56 8.33 -7.71
C LYS A 341 16.26 7.50 -6.47
N ILE A 342 15.00 7.10 -6.30
CA ILE A 342 14.55 6.30 -5.14
C ILE A 342 15.28 4.96 -5.09
N GLN A 343 15.32 4.23 -6.22
CA GLN A 343 15.98 2.94 -6.27
C GLN A 343 17.50 3.05 -6.11
N TYR A 344 18.12 4.04 -6.76
CA TYR A 344 19.55 4.27 -6.61
C TYR A 344 19.91 4.57 -5.15
N ALA A 345 19.17 5.45 -4.48
CA ALA A 345 19.38 5.78 -3.09
C ALA A 345 19.21 4.56 -2.16
N ASN A 346 18.19 3.74 -2.40
CA ASN A 346 17.96 2.53 -1.61
C ASN A 346 19.08 1.50 -1.77
N GLU A 347 19.52 1.21 -3.00
CA GLU A 347 20.59 0.24 -3.25
C GLU A 347 21.96 0.70 -2.70
N HIS A 348 22.19 2.01 -2.63
CA HIS A 348 23.45 2.60 -2.16
C HIS A 348 23.38 3.14 -0.73
N GLN A 349 22.28 2.89 -0.01
CA GLN A 349 22.05 3.34 1.38
C GLN A 349 22.21 4.86 1.57
N LEU A 350 21.80 5.63 0.56
CA LEU A 350 21.84 7.10 0.57
C LEU A 350 20.53 7.68 1.13
N ASN A 351 20.58 8.95 1.55
CA ASN A 351 19.38 9.64 2.03
C ASN A 351 18.44 9.95 0.85
N GLY A 352 17.35 9.20 0.74
CA GLY A 352 16.37 9.33 -0.35
C GLY A 352 15.69 10.69 -0.42
N GLN A 353 15.40 11.33 0.73
CA GLN A 353 14.79 12.66 0.77
C GLN A 353 15.73 13.71 0.17
N ASN A 354 17.01 13.68 0.55
CA ASN A 354 18.03 14.58 -0.01
C ASN A 354 18.25 14.33 -1.52
N MET A 355 18.13 13.08 -1.98
CA MET A 355 18.20 12.71 -3.40
C MET A 355 17.02 13.27 -4.22
N MET A 356 15.89 13.58 -3.59
CA MET A 356 14.75 14.21 -4.25
C MET A 356 14.85 15.74 -4.20
N ASP A 357 15.19 16.31 -3.05
CA ASP A 357 15.01 17.74 -2.79
C ASP A 357 16.26 18.59 -3.06
N SER A 358 17.46 18.07 -2.76
CA SER A 358 18.69 18.87 -2.81
C SER A 358 19.37 18.81 -4.17
N SER A 359 19.32 19.92 -4.92
CA SER A 359 20.00 20.04 -6.22
C SER A 359 21.51 19.79 -6.13
N ALA A 360 22.17 20.29 -5.07
CA ALA A 360 23.61 20.09 -4.88
C ALA A 360 23.95 18.62 -4.56
N TYR A 361 23.17 17.98 -3.69
CA TYR A 361 23.36 16.59 -3.32
C TYR A 361 23.16 15.64 -4.51
N LYS A 362 22.10 15.86 -5.29
CA LYS A 362 21.84 15.13 -6.54
C LYS A 362 23.02 15.23 -7.51
N GLU A 363 23.61 16.41 -7.63
CA GLU A 363 24.69 16.63 -8.60
C GLU A 363 25.96 15.85 -8.25
N THR A 364 26.22 15.61 -6.96
CA THR A 364 27.36 14.81 -6.49
C THR A 364 27.32 13.36 -7.01
N TYR A 365 26.13 12.76 -7.08
CA TYR A 365 25.96 11.35 -7.47
C TYR A 365 25.48 11.14 -8.91
N ARG A 366 25.32 12.23 -9.67
CA ARG A 366 24.62 12.20 -10.96
C ARG A 366 25.25 11.26 -11.98
N LYS A 367 26.57 11.34 -12.14
CA LYS A 367 27.31 10.52 -13.11
C LYS A 367 27.15 9.03 -12.81
N ASP A 368 27.35 8.64 -11.57
CA ASP A 368 27.22 7.25 -11.12
C ASP A 368 25.78 6.76 -11.19
N MET A 369 24.82 7.60 -10.83
CA MET A 369 23.39 7.30 -10.90
C MET A 369 22.92 7.10 -12.35
N ILE A 370 23.41 7.90 -13.31
CA ILE A 370 23.15 7.70 -14.74
C ILE A 370 23.72 6.36 -15.18
N ARG A 371 24.99 6.08 -14.88
CA ARG A 371 25.65 4.81 -15.24
C ARG A 371 24.93 3.59 -14.67
N TRP A 372 24.50 3.68 -13.40
CA TRP A 372 23.70 2.64 -12.75
C TRP A 372 22.35 2.48 -13.44
N GLY A 373 21.67 3.59 -13.77
CA GLY A 373 20.39 3.59 -14.46
C GLY A 373 20.47 2.94 -15.85
N GLU A 374 21.53 3.21 -16.61
CA GLU A 374 21.76 2.55 -17.90
C GLU A 374 22.01 1.03 -17.73
N THR A 375 22.70 0.63 -16.66
CA THR A 375 22.88 -0.81 -16.34
C THR A 375 21.54 -1.50 -16.08
N LYS A 376 20.61 -0.84 -15.37
CA LYS A 376 19.25 -1.37 -15.16
C LYS A 376 18.45 -1.43 -16.46
N ARG A 377 18.59 -0.44 -17.34
CA ARG A 377 17.92 -0.40 -18.66
C ARG A 377 18.41 -1.48 -19.61
N LEU A 378 19.69 -1.85 -19.55
CA LEU A 378 20.21 -3.00 -20.31
C LEU A 378 19.52 -4.32 -19.93
N GLN A 379 19.15 -4.48 -18.66
CA GLN A 379 18.42 -5.66 -18.17
C GLN A 379 16.92 -5.57 -18.47
N CYS A 380 16.33 -4.38 -18.27
CA CYS A 380 14.91 -4.12 -18.50
C CYS A 380 14.74 -2.69 -19.06
N PRO A 381 14.58 -2.53 -20.38
CA PRO A 381 14.54 -1.21 -21.03
C PRO A 381 13.43 -0.29 -20.51
N SER A 382 12.30 -0.87 -20.10
CA SER A 382 11.10 -0.19 -19.60
C SER A 382 11.09 0.11 -18.11
N ILE A 383 12.11 -0.33 -17.35
CA ILE A 383 12.07 -0.39 -15.88
C ILE A 383 11.55 0.89 -15.21
N PHE A 384 12.04 2.07 -15.60
CA PHE A 384 11.62 3.32 -14.96
C PHE A 384 10.25 3.82 -15.42
N CYS A 385 9.81 3.49 -16.63
CA CYS A 385 8.44 3.72 -17.06
C CYS A 385 7.48 2.88 -16.21
N GLU A 386 7.82 1.60 -16.03
CA GLU A 386 7.00 0.71 -15.23
C GLU A 386 6.93 1.12 -13.77
N LEU A 387 8.05 1.51 -13.19
CA LEU A 387 8.11 1.96 -11.81
C LEU A 387 7.38 3.27 -11.59
N ALA A 388 7.47 4.23 -12.51
CA ALA A 388 6.75 5.50 -12.41
C ALA A 388 5.23 5.25 -12.40
N ILE A 389 4.74 4.37 -13.29
CA ILE A 389 3.32 3.98 -13.33
C ILE A 389 2.95 3.20 -12.07
N LYS A 390 3.77 2.22 -11.64
CA LYS A 390 3.55 1.45 -10.40
C LYS A 390 3.42 2.36 -9.18
N GLN A 391 4.30 3.36 -9.06
CA GLN A 391 4.31 4.30 -7.93
C GLN A 391 3.07 5.20 -7.87
N LYS A 392 2.47 5.55 -9.02
CA LYS A 392 1.27 6.38 -9.09
C LYS A 392 0.08 5.66 -9.73
N HIS A 393 0.03 4.32 -9.63
CA HIS A 393 -0.86 3.47 -10.43
C HIS A 393 -2.34 3.85 -10.29
N LEU A 394 -2.78 4.17 -9.09
CA LEU A 394 -4.15 4.58 -8.81
C LEU A 394 -4.52 5.94 -9.42
N ILE A 395 -3.59 6.89 -9.37
CA ILE A 395 -3.78 8.22 -9.98
C ILE A 395 -3.83 8.03 -11.50
N CYS A 396 -2.96 7.18 -12.04
CA CYS A 396 -2.98 6.78 -13.45
C CYS A 396 -4.32 6.13 -13.88
N LEU A 397 -4.90 5.26 -13.05
CA LEU A 397 -6.18 4.59 -13.31
C LEU A 397 -7.41 5.53 -13.28
N THR A 398 -7.27 6.73 -12.74
CA THR A 398 -8.39 7.69 -12.59
C THR A 398 -8.20 8.95 -13.43
N SER A 399 -6.98 9.21 -13.92
CA SER A 399 -6.66 10.39 -14.70
C SER A 399 -6.93 10.18 -16.19
N GLN A 400 -7.63 11.13 -16.80
CA GLN A 400 -7.87 11.14 -18.25
C GLN A 400 -6.65 11.62 -19.04
N HIS A 401 -5.76 12.42 -18.44
CA HIS A 401 -4.57 12.97 -19.10
C HIS A 401 -3.33 12.68 -18.27
N TRP A 402 -2.26 12.20 -18.90
CA TRP A 402 -1.00 11.94 -18.21
C TRP A 402 0.08 12.85 -18.77
N ILE A 403 0.86 13.48 -17.90
CA ILE A 403 2.05 14.23 -18.27
C ILE A 403 3.25 13.45 -17.74
N VAL A 404 4.07 12.94 -18.65
CA VAL A 404 5.25 12.13 -18.33
C VAL A 404 6.50 12.94 -18.64
N CYS A 405 7.15 13.42 -17.58
CA CYS A 405 8.40 14.14 -17.63
C CYS A 405 9.62 13.20 -17.62
N ASP A 406 10.78 13.77 -17.98
CA ASP A 406 12.07 13.09 -17.99
C ASP A 406 12.21 11.95 -19.01
N ILE A 407 11.46 12.03 -20.13
CA ILE A 407 11.63 11.12 -21.26
C ILE A 407 12.98 11.41 -21.92
N ARG A 408 13.84 10.40 -21.95
CA ARG A 408 15.25 10.55 -22.37
C ARG A 408 15.72 9.49 -23.35
N ARG A 409 14.98 8.38 -23.50
CA ARG A 409 15.39 7.26 -24.35
C ARG A 409 14.32 6.85 -25.34
N TYR A 410 14.72 6.28 -26.49
CA TYR A 410 13.79 5.68 -27.44
C TYR A 410 12.94 4.59 -26.79
N THR A 411 13.54 3.83 -25.88
CA THR A 411 12.86 2.76 -25.14
C THR A 411 11.77 3.30 -24.21
N ASP A 412 11.90 4.53 -23.70
CA ASP A 412 10.82 5.19 -22.96
C ASP A 412 9.63 5.45 -23.90
N ILE A 413 9.89 6.00 -25.09
CA ILE A 413 8.85 6.30 -26.10
C ILE A 413 8.17 5.01 -26.59
N GLU A 414 8.96 4.00 -26.98
CA GLU A 414 8.46 2.72 -27.47
C GLU A 414 7.60 2.00 -26.44
N PHE A 415 7.97 2.11 -25.16
CA PHE A 415 7.15 1.58 -24.07
C PHE A 415 5.74 2.20 -24.08
N PHE A 416 5.63 3.53 -24.06
CA PHE A 416 4.31 4.17 -24.06
C PHE A 416 3.57 3.94 -25.39
N LYS A 417 4.28 3.89 -26.52
CA LYS A 417 3.70 3.65 -27.84
C LYS A 417 3.10 2.26 -27.98
N LYS A 418 3.73 1.27 -27.34
CA LYS A 418 3.23 -0.11 -27.29
C LYS A 418 1.87 -0.22 -26.59
N TYR A 419 1.59 0.59 -25.55
CA TYR A 419 0.39 0.43 -24.72
C TYR A 419 -0.71 1.46 -25.01
N PHE A 420 -0.36 2.65 -25.50
CA PHE A 420 -1.29 3.77 -25.64
C PHE A 420 -1.43 4.29 -27.07
N HIS A 421 -0.64 3.74 -28.01
CA HIS A 421 -0.76 3.94 -29.45
C HIS A 421 -0.98 5.41 -29.87
N ASP A 422 -2.18 5.73 -30.35
CA ASP A 422 -2.63 6.99 -30.94
C ASP A 422 -2.93 8.09 -29.92
N LYS A 423 -2.86 7.77 -28.62
CA LYS A 423 -3.11 8.72 -27.52
C LYS A 423 -1.88 9.57 -27.16
N LEU A 424 -0.74 9.33 -27.81
CA LEU A 424 0.53 9.96 -27.46
C LEU A 424 0.73 11.34 -28.10
N LEU A 425 1.23 12.27 -27.29
CA LEU A 425 1.75 13.57 -27.73
C LEU A 425 3.19 13.71 -27.26
N LEU A 426 4.13 13.68 -28.20
CA LEU A 426 5.55 13.89 -27.95
C LEU A 426 5.89 15.37 -28.03
N ILE A 427 6.49 15.90 -26.96
CA ILE A 427 6.82 17.32 -26.87
C ILE A 427 8.29 17.49 -26.49
N ARG A 428 9.01 18.28 -27.29
CA ARG A 428 10.40 18.67 -27.00
C ARG A 428 10.44 20.06 -26.39
N ILE A 429 11.03 20.17 -25.21
CA ILE A 429 11.37 21.45 -24.59
C ILE A 429 12.78 21.83 -25.02
N GLN A 430 12.90 22.90 -25.78
CA GLN A 430 14.16 23.48 -26.23
C GLN A 430 14.44 24.80 -25.52
N SER A 431 15.71 25.05 -25.25
CA SER A 431 16.18 26.27 -24.61
C SER A 431 17.58 26.56 -25.14
N SER A 432 17.87 27.84 -25.39
CA SER A 432 19.19 28.31 -25.78
C SER A 432 20.22 27.98 -24.70
N ILE A 433 21.49 27.84 -25.11
CA ILE A 433 22.60 27.62 -24.18
C ILE A 433 22.65 28.76 -23.16
N GLU A 434 22.52 30.01 -23.61
CA GLU A 434 22.48 31.19 -22.74
C GLU A 434 21.38 31.11 -21.66
N SER A 435 20.16 30.73 -22.04
CA SER A 435 19.05 30.59 -21.08
C SER A 435 19.29 29.44 -20.10
N ARG A 436 19.96 28.37 -20.53
CA ARG A 436 20.32 27.25 -19.64
C ARG A 436 21.42 27.69 -18.67
N GLU A 437 22.42 28.43 -19.14
CA GLU A 437 23.54 28.94 -18.33
C GLU A 437 23.03 29.89 -17.24
N LYS A 438 22.09 30.78 -17.54
CA LYS A 438 21.40 31.63 -16.54
C LYS A 438 20.68 30.83 -15.45
N ARG A 439 20.22 29.62 -15.77
CA ARG A 439 19.63 28.65 -14.81
C ARG A 439 20.68 27.79 -14.09
N GLY A 440 21.95 28.17 -14.18
CA GLY A 440 23.09 27.46 -13.58
C GLY A 440 23.48 26.19 -14.34
N PHE A 441 23.30 26.15 -15.66
CA PHE A 441 23.89 25.10 -16.49
C PHE A 441 25.38 25.38 -16.69
N ILE A 442 26.21 24.38 -16.41
CA ILE A 442 27.62 24.34 -16.78
C ILE A 442 27.82 23.01 -17.50
N PHE A 443 28.41 22.99 -18.69
CA PHE A 443 28.60 21.74 -19.40
C PHE A 443 29.44 20.75 -18.59
N SER A 444 29.00 19.49 -18.53
CA SER A 444 29.73 18.40 -17.87
C SER A 444 29.92 17.25 -18.83
N GLN A 445 31.18 16.99 -19.18
CA GLN A 445 31.58 15.83 -19.99
C GLN A 445 31.15 14.52 -19.31
N ASP A 446 30.75 13.55 -20.11
CA ASP A 446 30.14 12.26 -19.76
C ASP A 446 28.72 12.36 -19.15
N ILE A 447 28.16 13.55 -19.02
CA ILE A 447 26.77 13.77 -18.56
C ILE A 447 25.96 14.39 -19.69
N ASP A 448 26.39 15.56 -20.18
CA ASP A 448 25.64 16.35 -21.15
C ASP A 448 25.84 15.90 -22.62
N ASP A 449 26.87 15.12 -22.87
CA ASP A 449 27.16 14.42 -24.13
C ASP A 449 26.81 12.93 -24.06
N SER A 450 26.30 12.46 -22.92
CA SER A 450 25.85 11.08 -22.75
C SER A 450 24.56 10.79 -23.52
N GLU A 451 24.32 9.51 -23.78
CA GLU A 451 23.09 9.03 -24.41
C GLU A 451 21.83 9.54 -23.68
N SER A 452 21.87 9.63 -22.34
CA SER A 452 20.75 10.10 -21.53
C SER A 452 20.31 11.56 -21.79
N GLU A 453 21.15 12.37 -22.45
CA GLU A 453 20.84 13.76 -22.83
C GLU A 453 20.72 13.93 -24.37
N CYS A 454 21.35 13.07 -25.17
CA CYS A 454 21.47 13.22 -26.62
C CYS A 454 20.65 12.23 -27.46
N GLN A 455 20.20 11.09 -26.91
CA GLN A 455 19.61 10.00 -27.73
C GLN A 455 18.39 10.45 -28.56
N LEU A 456 17.61 11.38 -28.03
CA LEU A 456 16.39 11.91 -28.64
C LEU A 456 16.60 13.19 -29.46
N ASP A 457 17.85 13.56 -29.77
CA ASP A 457 18.14 14.76 -30.57
C ASP A 457 17.88 14.58 -32.08
N SER A 458 17.94 13.33 -32.56
CA SER A 458 17.66 12.96 -33.95
C SER A 458 16.56 11.89 -33.98
N ASN A 459 16.00 11.59 -35.16
CA ASN A 459 15.07 10.47 -35.40
C ASN A 459 13.85 10.35 -34.47
N VAL A 460 13.40 11.47 -33.88
CA VAL A 460 12.12 11.56 -33.16
C VAL A 460 11.27 12.62 -33.84
N GLU A 461 10.07 12.24 -34.26
CA GLU A 461 9.06 13.18 -34.74
C GLU A 461 8.32 13.76 -33.53
N TRP A 462 8.47 15.06 -33.31
CA TRP A 462 7.84 15.77 -32.20
C TRP A 462 6.52 16.38 -32.65
N ASN A 463 5.44 16.11 -31.94
CA ASN A 463 4.14 16.75 -32.19
C ASN A 463 4.19 18.24 -31.86
N PHE A 464 5.02 18.64 -30.90
CA PHE A 464 5.22 20.04 -30.54
C PHE A 464 6.65 20.31 -30.05
N VAL A 465 7.22 21.45 -30.42
CA VAL A 465 8.51 21.93 -29.89
C VAL A 465 8.26 23.22 -29.13
N PHE A 466 8.46 23.18 -27.82
CA PHE A 466 8.29 24.32 -26.93
C PHE A 466 9.62 25.05 -26.73
N ILE A 467 9.69 26.31 -27.13
CA ILE A 467 10.86 27.17 -26.95
C ILE A 467 10.75 27.89 -25.60
N ASN A 468 11.64 27.54 -24.67
CA ASN A 468 11.68 28.06 -23.30
C ASN A 468 12.95 28.91 -23.06
N ASN A 469 13.08 30.01 -23.80
CA ASN A 469 14.14 30.99 -23.62
C ASN A 469 13.71 32.09 -22.63
N GLU A 470 14.67 32.70 -21.94
CA GLU A 470 14.37 33.85 -21.10
C GLU A 470 13.99 35.08 -21.96
N ASN A 471 13.05 35.90 -21.49
CA ASN A 471 12.57 37.16 -22.07
C ASN A 471 11.46 37.12 -23.15
N ASP A 472 10.70 36.03 -23.27
CA ASP A 472 9.60 35.94 -24.25
C ASP A 472 8.28 35.43 -23.62
N ILE A 473 7.70 36.25 -22.74
CA ILE A 473 6.50 35.92 -21.94
C ILE A 473 5.27 35.72 -22.83
N ASP A 474 5.09 36.55 -23.86
CA ASP A 474 3.94 36.45 -24.76
C ASP A 474 3.98 35.17 -25.59
N ASN A 475 5.16 34.80 -26.10
CA ASN A 475 5.37 33.52 -26.77
C ASN A 475 5.19 32.33 -25.81
N PHE A 476 5.63 32.44 -24.56
CA PHE A 476 5.42 31.41 -23.55
C PHE A 476 3.92 31.13 -23.35
N HIS A 477 3.12 32.17 -23.12
CA HIS A 477 1.67 32.02 -22.93
C HIS A 477 0.98 31.49 -24.19
N SER A 478 1.37 31.98 -25.37
CA SER A 478 0.87 31.49 -26.66
C SER A 478 1.15 30.00 -26.86
N GLN A 479 2.39 29.55 -26.59
CA GLN A 479 2.77 28.13 -26.71
C GLN A 479 2.04 27.25 -25.69
N ILE A 480 1.94 27.67 -24.42
CA ILE A 480 1.21 26.91 -23.39
C ILE A 480 -0.26 26.73 -23.77
N ASN A 481 -0.93 27.78 -24.25
CA ASN A 481 -2.33 27.70 -24.63
C ASN A 481 -2.55 26.80 -25.84
N LYS A 482 -1.67 26.87 -26.86
CA LYS A 482 -1.70 25.93 -28.00
C LYS A 482 -1.53 24.48 -27.55
N LEU A 483 -0.63 24.25 -26.60
CA LEU A 483 -0.36 22.92 -26.11
C LEU A 483 -1.51 22.34 -25.29
N ILE A 484 -2.15 23.17 -24.46
CA ILE A 484 -3.36 22.77 -23.74
C ILE A 484 -4.51 22.44 -24.70
N ALA A 485 -4.67 23.24 -25.77
CA ALA A 485 -5.66 22.95 -26.80
C ALA A 485 -5.39 21.58 -27.45
N LEU A 486 -4.14 21.32 -27.85
CA LEU A 486 -3.71 20.04 -28.43
C LEU A 486 -3.94 18.84 -27.49
N ILE A 487 -3.81 19.03 -26.17
CA ILE A 487 -4.05 17.98 -25.17
C ILE A 487 -5.55 17.74 -24.92
N ARG A 488 -6.40 18.74 -25.18
CA ARG A 488 -7.85 18.65 -24.99
C ARG A 488 -8.61 18.17 -26.24
N GLU A 489 -8.02 18.35 -27.43
CA GLU A 489 -8.42 17.65 -28.67
C GLU A 489 -8.31 16.14 -28.51
#